data_AF-A0A7V9QCS0-F1
#
_entry.id   AF-A0A7V9QCS0-F1
#
_cell.length_a   1.000
_cell.length_b   1.000
_cell.length_c   1.000
_cell.angle_alpha   90.00
_cell.angle_beta   90.00
_cell.angle_gamma   90.00
#
_symmetry.space_group_name_H-M   'P 1'
#
loop_
_entity.id
_entity.type
_entity.pdbx_description
1 polymer ?
#
loop_
_entity_poly.entity_id
_entity_poly.type
_entity_poly.pdbx_seq_one_letter_code
_entity_poly.pdbx_strand_id
1 'polypeptide(L)'
;MRIPSLLAILIVPLLLVGAPEASAQGTGWRPPSPEMPAMPRPADLQGDFVSANSSWFAGVEAVSGVATSRLRAGGDRQRGGDRMQIVRFSAGPVPVVVWSDRNGDERADMIEIFRSGGVIIQLIDADYSGRANVLRVYDESGTLVREERL
;
A
#
# COMPACT_ATOMS: atom_id res chain seq x y z
N MET A 1 27.24 -42.43 -15.81
CA MET A 1 26.72 -41.58 -14.70
C MET A 1 26.32 -40.24 -15.31
N ARG A 2 25.10 -39.77 -15.02
CA ARG A 2 24.37 -38.73 -15.75
C ARG A 2 24.48 -37.34 -15.07
N ILE A 3 24.85 -36.31 -15.85
CA ILE A 3 24.52 -34.85 -15.81
C ILE A 3 25.11 -34.03 -14.61
N PRO A 4 25.54 -32.75 -14.80
CA PRO A 4 24.68 -31.55 -14.94
C PRO A 4 25.04 -30.70 -16.20
N SER A 5 24.14 -30.25 -17.09
CA SER A 5 23.03 -29.28 -16.97
C SER A 5 23.44 -27.95 -16.32
N LEU A 6 24.09 -27.10 -17.10
CA LEU A 6 24.20 -25.66 -16.85
C LEU A 6 23.08 -24.96 -17.62
N LEU A 7 21.98 -24.64 -16.94
CA LEU A 7 20.95 -23.74 -17.44
C LEU A 7 21.42 -22.30 -17.15
N ALA A 8 21.65 -21.54 -18.21
CA ALA A 8 22.02 -20.13 -18.14
C ALA A 8 20.87 -19.31 -17.52
N ILE A 9 21.15 -18.63 -16.40
CA ILE A 9 20.25 -17.64 -15.82
C ILE A 9 20.41 -16.35 -16.64
N LEU A 10 19.38 -16.02 -17.42
CA LEU A 10 19.27 -14.75 -18.13
C LEU A 10 18.91 -13.66 -17.11
N ILE A 11 19.90 -12.87 -16.69
CA ILE A 11 19.67 -11.65 -15.91
C ILE A 11 19.22 -10.56 -16.89
N VAL A 12 17.94 -10.17 -16.82
CA VAL A 12 17.45 -8.97 -17.51
C VAL A 12 17.88 -7.76 -16.67
N PRO A 13 18.69 -6.82 -17.20
CA PRO A 13 19.02 -5.63 -16.45
C PRO A 13 17.79 -4.71 -16.39
N LEU A 14 17.36 -4.41 -15.17
CA LEU A 14 16.40 -3.36 -14.87
C LEU A 14 17.02 -2.02 -15.27
N LEU A 15 16.47 -1.38 -16.30
CA LEU A 15 16.87 -0.05 -16.76
C LEU A 15 16.64 0.97 -15.63
N LEU A 16 17.74 1.43 -15.03
CA LEU A 16 17.78 2.51 -14.06
C LEU A 16 17.54 3.83 -14.80
N VAL A 17 16.28 4.24 -14.94
CA VAL A 17 15.94 5.61 -15.30
C VAL A 17 16.24 6.47 -14.08
N GLY A 18 17.15 7.44 -14.24
CA GLY A 18 17.54 8.38 -13.19
C GLY A 18 16.33 9.05 -12.57
N ALA A 19 16.12 8.80 -11.28
CA ALA A 19 15.17 9.55 -10.48
C ALA A 19 15.71 10.98 -10.33
N PRO A 20 14.90 12.03 -10.55
CA PRO A 20 15.27 13.36 -10.08
C PRO A 20 15.51 13.28 -8.58
N GLU A 21 16.57 13.94 -8.08
CA GLU A 21 16.84 14.11 -6.65
C GLU A 21 15.67 14.88 -6.01
N ALA A 22 14.61 14.16 -5.68
CA ALA A 22 13.54 14.63 -4.83
C ALA A 22 14.09 14.58 -3.41
N SER A 23 14.65 15.73 -3.03
CA SER A 23 14.93 16.17 -1.67
C SER A 23 14.19 15.33 -0.61
N ALA A 24 14.95 14.73 0.30
CA ALA A 24 14.52 14.05 1.51
C ALA A 24 13.77 14.98 2.48
N GLN A 25 12.68 15.60 2.03
CA GLN A 25 11.77 16.41 2.81
C GLN A 25 10.67 15.48 3.29
N GLY A 26 10.68 15.23 4.60
CA GLY A 26 9.95 14.17 5.28
C GLY A 26 8.51 14.00 4.81
N THR A 27 8.15 12.76 4.55
CA THR A 27 6.78 12.28 4.38
C THR A 27 6.02 12.47 5.70
N GLY A 28 5.58 13.72 5.93
CA GLY A 28 4.83 14.16 7.11
C GLY A 28 3.37 13.68 7.15
N TRP A 29 3.03 12.67 6.36
CA TRP A 29 1.72 12.05 6.44
C TRP A 29 1.55 11.38 7.80
N ARG A 30 0.39 11.62 8.40
CA ARG A 30 -0.06 10.95 9.62
C ARG A 30 -1.35 10.21 9.32
N PRO A 31 -1.59 9.08 10.01
CA PRO A 31 -2.87 8.42 9.91
C PRO A 31 -3.99 9.38 10.35
N PRO A 32 -5.09 9.46 9.58
CA PRO A 32 -6.22 10.31 9.93
C PRO A 32 -6.99 9.78 11.14
N SER A 33 -6.88 8.48 11.43
CA SER A 33 -7.38 7.80 12.61
C SER A 33 -6.44 6.67 13.00
N PRO A 34 -6.26 6.38 14.31
CA PRO A 34 -5.61 5.15 14.75
C PRO A 34 -6.49 3.92 14.55
N GLU A 35 -7.81 4.04 14.45
CA GLU A 35 -8.69 2.90 14.15
C GLU A 35 -8.50 2.48 12.70
N MET A 36 -8.39 1.18 12.39
CA MET A 36 -8.21 0.73 11.01
C MET A 36 -9.55 0.66 10.25
N PRO A 37 -9.56 0.96 8.94
CA PRO A 37 -10.78 0.92 8.14
C PRO A 37 -11.29 -0.52 7.98
N ALA A 38 -12.61 -0.65 7.89
CA ALA A 38 -13.23 -1.90 7.48
C ALA A 38 -12.95 -2.18 6.00
N MET A 39 -12.74 -3.45 5.67
CA MET A 39 -12.55 -3.86 4.28
C MET A 39 -13.86 -3.72 3.50
N PRO A 40 -13.83 -3.22 2.25
CA PRO A 40 -15.02 -3.13 1.42
C PRO A 40 -15.52 -4.51 0.98
N ARG A 41 -16.81 -4.59 0.67
CA ARG A 41 -17.38 -5.66 -0.15
C ARG A 41 -17.10 -5.39 -1.63
N PRO A 42 -17.21 -6.40 -2.52
CA PRO A 42 -17.06 -6.19 -3.96
C PRO A 42 -18.04 -5.19 -4.57
N ALA A 43 -19.25 -5.08 -4.02
CA ALA A 43 -20.22 -4.09 -4.48
C ALA A 43 -19.76 -2.66 -4.18
N ASP A 44 -19.05 -2.45 -3.07
CA ASP A 44 -18.57 -1.14 -2.66
C ASP A 44 -17.49 -0.63 -3.63
N LEU A 45 -16.63 -1.52 -4.13
CA LEU A 45 -15.54 -1.15 -5.06
C LEU A 45 -16.03 -0.59 -6.41
N GLN A 46 -17.27 -0.90 -6.81
CA GLN A 46 -17.83 -0.44 -8.09
C GLN A 46 -18.42 0.98 -8.01
N GLY A 47 -18.57 1.53 -6.80
CA GLY A 47 -19.13 2.87 -6.55
C GLY A 47 -18.08 3.91 -6.17
N ASP A 48 -18.53 4.95 -5.47
CA ASP A 48 -17.72 6.09 -5.01
C ASP A 48 -16.90 5.78 -3.75
N PHE A 49 -16.42 4.55 -3.57
CA PHE A 49 -15.79 4.09 -2.32
C PHE A 49 -14.63 4.97 -1.86
N VAL A 50 -13.78 5.43 -2.79
CA VAL A 50 -12.67 6.36 -2.48
C VAL A 50 -13.19 7.70 -1.94
N SER A 51 -14.28 8.22 -2.53
CA SER A 51 -14.91 9.47 -2.09
C SER A 51 -15.56 9.31 -0.71
N ALA A 52 -16.30 8.21 -0.52
CA ALA A 52 -16.94 7.86 0.75
C ALA A 52 -15.94 7.67 1.90
N ASN A 53 -14.70 7.28 1.59
CA ASN A 53 -13.60 7.11 2.55
C ASN A 53 -12.53 8.19 2.40
N SER A 54 -12.87 9.37 1.88
CA SER A 54 -11.90 10.44 1.56
C SER A 54 -11.03 10.86 2.74
N SER A 55 -11.51 10.75 3.99
CA SER A 55 -10.71 11.01 5.19
C SER A 55 -9.48 10.12 5.28
N TRP A 56 -9.58 8.84 4.90
CA TRP A 56 -8.45 7.90 4.86
C TRP A 56 -7.39 8.25 3.83
N PHE A 57 -7.80 8.98 2.78
CA PHE A 57 -6.90 9.41 1.72
C PHE A 57 -6.36 10.83 1.93
N ALA A 58 -6.68 11.48 3.06
CA ALA A 58 -6.17 12.80 3.39
C ALA A 58 -4.64 12.79 3.40
N GLY A 59 -4.03 13.72 2.66
CA GLY A 59 -2.58 13.85 2.54
C GLY A 59 -1.88 12.80 1.66
N VAL A 60 -2.58 11.80 1.12
CA VAL A 60 -1.97 10.79 0.23
C VAL A 60 -1.41 11.44 -1.03
N GLU A 61 -2.11 12.42 -1.62
CA GLU A 61 -1.62 13.13 -2.80
C GLU A 61 -0.28 13.86 -2.52
N ALA A 62 -0.13 14.44 -1.34
CA ALA A 62 1.10 15.17 -0.98
C ALA A 62 2.33 14.26 -0.90
N VAL A 63 2.15 12.99 -0.52
CA VAL A 63 3.26 12.03 -0.39
C VAL A 63 3.43 11.14 -1.62
N SER A 64 2.35 10.76 -2.30
CA SER A 64 2.40 9.90 -3.49
C SER A 64 2.59 10.68 -4.79
N GLY A 65 2.21 11.97 -4.81
CA GLY A 65 2.12 12.77 -6.02
C GLY A 65 0.91 12.41 -6.90
N VAL A 66 -0.03 11.59 -6.42
CA VAL A 66 -1.21 11.16 -7.18
C VAL A 66 -2.49 11.70 -6.55
N ALA A 67 -3.26 12.45 -7.33
CA ALA A 67 -4.56 12.96 -6.92
C ALA A 67 -5.54 11.81 -6.60
N THR A 68 -6.18 11.88 -5.44
CA THR A 68 -7.10 10.83 -4.93
C THR A 68 -8.31 10.63 -5.85
N SER A 69 -8.74 11.69 -6.55
CA SER A 69 -9.81 11.64 -7.57
C SER A 69 -9.49 10.75 -8.78
N ARG A 70 -8.21 10.41 -9.00
CA ARG A 70 -7.77 9.52 -10.08
C ARG A 70 -7.72 8.05 -9.65
N LEU A 71 -7.87 7.77 -8.37
CA LEU A 71 -7.77 6.41 -7.87
C LEU A 71 -8.96 5.57 -8.34
N ARG A 72 -8.69 4.31 -8.61
CA ARG A 72 -9.68 3.26 -8.82
C ARG A 72 -9.38 2.13 -7.85
N ALA A 73 -10.41 1.62 -7.20
CA ALA A 73 -10.28 0.53 -6.26
C ALA A 73 -10.52 -0.81 -6.97
N GLY A 74 -9.64 -1.77 -6.74
CA GLY A 74 -9.79 -3.17 -7.12
C GLY A 74 -9.37 -4.05 -5.96
N GLY A 75 -9.81 -5.31 -5.90
CA GLY A 75 -9.48 -6.14 -4.75
C GLY A 75 -9.55 -7.62 -5.02
N ASP A 76 -8.83 -8.36 -4.16
CA ASP A 76 -8.83 -9.81 -4.11
C ASP A 76 -9.69 -10.23 -2.93
N ARG A 77 -10.65 -11.14 -3.18
CA ARG A 77 -11.59 -11.59 -2.17
C ARG A 77 -10.95 -12.61 -1.24
N GLN A 78 -11.33 -12.56 0.04
CA GLN A 78 -11.05 -13.65 0.95
C GLN A 78 -11.76 -14.93 0.48
N ARG A 79 -11.08 -16.08 0.62
CA ARG A 79 -11.67 -17.37 0.25
C ARG A 79 -12.88 -17.69 1.12
N GLY A 80 -14.08 -17.67 0.53
CA GLY A 80 -15.33 -17.97 1.22
C GLY A 80 -15.96 -16.81 1.99
N GLY A 81 -15.35 -15.62 1.97
CA GLY A 81 -15.89 -14.39 2.58
C GLY A 81 -16.61 -13.48 1.58
N ASP A 82 -17.43 -12.54 2.08
CA ASP A 82 -18.07 -11.50 1.26
C ASP A 82 -17.23 -10.21 1.18
N ARG A 83 -16.15 -10.12 1.95
CA ARG A 83 -15.21 -8.98 2.02
C ARG A 83 -13.95 -9.18 1.19
N MET A 84 -13.31 -8.06 0.87
CA MET A 84 -11.97 -8.06 0.29
C MET A 84 -10.91 -8.39 1.33
N GLN A 85 -9.95 -9.22 0.96
CA GLN A 85 -8.75 -9.46 1.75
C GLN A 85 -7.66 -8.45 1.41
N ILE A 86 -7.55 -8.07 0.13
CA ILE A 86 -6.62 -7.05 -0.35
C ILE A 86 -7.39 -6.07 -1.21
N VAL A 87 -7.19 -4.77 -0.99
CA VAL A 87 -7.72 -3.69 -1.83
C VAL A 87 -6.58 -2.84 -2.32
N ARG A 88 -6.50 -2.63 -3.63
CA ARG A 88 -5.51 -1.78 -4.29
C ARG A 88 -6.22 -0.56 -4.86
N PHE A 89 -5.71 0.61 -4.53
CA PHE A 89 -6.14 1.88 -5.08
C PHE A 89 -5.09 2.34 -6.08
N SER A 90 -5.40 2.26 -7.36
CA SER A 90 -4.42 2.47 -8.44
C SER A 90 -4.78 3.66 -9.30
N ALA A 91 -3.76 4.33 -9.83
CA ALA A 91 -3.87 5.28 -10.93
C ALA A 91 -3.06 4.73 -12.11
N GLY A 92 -3.71 3.93 -12.96
CA GLY A 92 -3.04 3.14 -14.00
C GLY A 92 -2.57 1.78 -13.48
N PRO A 93 -1.42 1.25 -13.94
CA PRO A 93 -1.00 -0.11 -13.66
C PRO A 93 -0.35 -0.31 -12.27
N VAL A 94 0.02 0.77 -11.58
CA VAL A 94 0.73 0.72 -10.29
C VAL A 94 -0.20 1.13 -9.15
N PRO A 95 -0.21 0.40 -8.02
CA PRO A 95 -0.94 0.82 -6.84
C PRO A 95 -0.35 2.09 -6.23
N VAL A 96 -1.22 2.92 -5.67
CA VAL A 96 -0.89 4.13 -4.90
C VAL A 96 -1.12 3.87 -3.42
N VAL A 97 -2.20 3.17 -3.09
CA VAL A 97 -2.50 2.71 -1.73
C VAL A 97 -2.89 1.24 -1.78
N VAL A 98 -2.51 0.47 -0.77
CA VAL A 98 -2.97 -0.92 -0.58
C VAL A 98 -3.47 -1.09 0.84
N TRP A 99 -4.64 -1.69 1.00
CA TRP A 99 -5.17 -2.14 2.30
C TRP A 99 -5.18 -3.66 2.32
N SER A 100 -4.70 -4.26 3.41
CA SER A 100 -4.61 -5.71 3.56
C SER A 100 -5.15 -6.17 4.90
N ASP A 101 -6.09 -7.12 4.85
CA ASP A 101 -6.59 -7.91 5.97
C ASP A 101 -5.78 -9.22 6.04
N ARG A 102 -4.99 -9.36 7.11
CA ARG A 102 -4.02 -10.45 7.30
C ARG A 102 -4.53 -11.51 8.27
N ASN A 103 -5.43 -11.18 9.20
CA ASN A 103 -6.02 -12.13 10.16
C ASN A 103 -7.42 -12.63 9.73
N GLY A 104 -8.04 -12.00 8.73
CA GLY A 104 -9.34 -12.35 8.19
C GLY A 104 -10.53 -11.80 8.98
N ASP A 105 -10.36 -10.74 9.76
CA ASP A 105 -11.39 -10.15 10.61
C ASP A 105 -12.23 -9.06 9.95
N GLU A 106 -12.08 -8.89 8.62
CA GLU A 106 -12.76 -7.89 7.80
C GLU A 106 -12.30 -6.45 8.04
N ARG A 107 -11.18 -6.22 8.73
CA ARG A 107 -10.52 -4.91 8.84
C ARG A 107 -9.14 -4.94 8.23
N ALA A 108 -8.66 -3.76 7.82
CA ALA A 108 -7.29 -3.65 7.37
C ALA A 108 -6.34 -3.81 8.57
N ASP A 109 -5.34 -4.68 8.44
CA ASP A 109 -4.23 -4.80 9.40
C ASP A 109 -3.00 -4.02 8.94
N MET A 110 -2.99 -3.65 7.66
CA MET A 110 -1.88 -2.95 7.03
C MET A 110 -2.39 -2.02 5.94
N ILE A 111 -1.89 -0.79 5.94
CA ILE A 111 -2.08 0.21 4.90
C ILE A 111 -0.71 0.62 4.38
N GLU A 112 -0.49 0.51 3.08
CA GLU A 112 0.76 0.87 2.42
C GLU A 112 0.51 1.99 1.42
N ILE A 113 1.36 3.02 1.41
CA ILE A 113 1.32 4.12 0.45
C ILE A 113 2.58 4.06 -0.42
N PHE A 114 2.38 4.19 -1.73
CA PHE A 114 3.40 4.01 -2.74
C PHE A 114 3.70 5.33 -3.46
N ARG A 115 4.96 5.47 -3.86
CA ARG A 115 5.44 6.51 -4.78
C ARG A 115 6.40 5.87 -5.77
N SER A 116 6.18 6.09 -7.06
CA SER A 116 7.03 5.53 -8.13
C SER A 116 7.22 4.01 -8.05
N GLY A 117 6.25 3.27 -7.50
CA GLY A 117 6.30 1.81 -7.33
C GLY A 117 7.00 1.31 -6.06
N GLY A 118 7.62 2.19 -5.27
CA GLY A 118 8.19 1.87 -3.96
C GLY A 118 7.24 2.23 -2.82
N VAL A 119 7.24 1.42 -1.76
CA VAL A 119 6.54 1.76 -0.51
C VAL A 119 7.28 2.90 0.16
N ILE A 120 6.57 3.98 0.48
CA ILE A 120 7.11 5.13 1.22
C ILE A 120 6.56 5.22 2.64
N ILE A 121 5.40 4.61 2.90
CA ILE A 121 4.75 4.59 4.22
C ILE A 121 4.05 3.25 4.42
N GLN A 122 4.19 2.69 5.63
CA GLN A 122 3.35 1.60 6.12
C GLN A 122 2.72 1.97 7.46
N LEU A 123 1.41 1.82 7.56
CA LEU A 123 0.66 1.86 8.81
C LEU A 123 0.21 0.43 9.14
N ILE A 124 0.47 -0.01 10.36
CA ILE A 124 0.35 -1.42 10.73
C ILE A 124 -0.40 -1.52 12.06
N ASP A 125 -1.40 -2.40 12.09
CA ASP A 125 -1.92 -3.02 13.30
C ASP A 125 -1.17 -4.34 13.50
N ALA A 126 -0.19 -4.34 14.40
CA ALA A 126 0.69 -5.48 14.65
C ALA A 126 0.11 -6.48 15.66
N ASP A 127 -0.89 -6.06 16.45
CA ASP A 127 -1.51 -6.89 17.49
C ASP A 127 -2.95 -7.31 17.17
N TYR A 128 -3.47 -6.91 16.00
CA TYR A 128 -4.79 -7.25 15.50
C TYR A 128 -5.91 -6.72 16.41
N SER A 129 -5.71 -5.53 16.98
CA SER A 129 -6.69 -4.87 17.85
C SER A 129 -7.75 -4.07 17.10
N GLY A 130 -7.64 -3.97 15.77
CA GLY A 130 -8.39 -3.06 14.92
C GLY A 130 -7.86 -1.63 14.96
N ARG A 131 -6.66 -1.40 15.52
CA ARG A 131 -6.03 -0.08 15.64
C ARG A 131 -4.57 -0.16 15.23
N ALA A 132 -4.12 0.79 14.42
CA ALA A 132 -2.71 0.93 14.09
C ALA A 132 -1.89 1.24 15.35
N ASN A 133 -0.79 0.52 15.51
CA ASN A 133 0.17 0.69 16.60
C ASN A 133 1.60 0.91 16.08
N VAL A 134 1.84 0.81 14.76
CA VAL A 134 3.14 1.08 14.14
C VAL A 134 2.97 1.91 12.86
N LEU A 135 3.79 2.96 12.72
CA LEU A 135 3.95 3.74 11.50
C LEU A 135 5.41 3.66 11.05
N ARG A 136 5.65 3.23 9.81
CA ARG A 136 6.96 3.17 9.17
C ARG A 136 7.03 4.11 7.98
N VAL A 137 8.18 4.72 7.81
CA VAL A 137 8.47 5.64 6.72
C VAL A 137 9.78 5.23 6.06
N TYR A 138 9.74 5.17 4.75
CA TYR A 138 10.85 4.75 3.90
C TYR A 138 11.29 5.90 3.00
N ASP A 139 12.57 5.93 2.67
CA ASP A 139 13.07 6.79 1.60
C ASP A 139 12.85 6.19 0.20
N GLU A 140 13.26 6.91 -0.84
CA GLU A 140 13.08 6.48 -2.23
C GLU A 140 13.91 5.24 -2.60
N SER A 141 14.94 4.89 -1.81
CA SER A 141 15.71 3.66 -1.98
C SER A 141 15.01 2.44 -1.35
N GLY A 142 13.92 2.66 -0.61
CA GLY A 142 13.23 1.64 0.17
C GLY A 142 13.88 1.39 1.54
N THR A 143 14.77 2.28 1.99
CA THR A 143 15.40 2.17 3.31
C THR A 143 14.47 2.74 4.37
N LEU A 144 14.28 2.00 5.46
CA LEU A 144 13.51 2.48 6.61
C LEU A 144 14.25 3.65 7.28
N VAL A 145 13.66 4.84 7.23
CA VAL A 145 14.25 6.06 7.82
C VAL A 145 13.59 6.46 9.14
N ARG A 146 12.37 5.99 9.39
CA ARG A 146 11.64 6.26 10.63
C ARG A 146 10.63 5.17 10.94
N GLU A 147 10.57 4.78 12.21
CA GLU A 147 9.52 3.94 12.79
C GLU A 147 8.98 4.64 14.03
N GLU A 148 7.66 4.67 14.19
CA GLU A 148 6.95 5.24 15.33
C GLU A 148 5.97 4.20 15.87
N ARG A 149 5.94 4.03 17.19
CA ARG A 149 4.88 3.28 17.88
C ARG A 149 3.81 4.26 18.35
N LEU A 150 2.56 4.00 17.98
CA LEU A 150 1.40 4.89 18.20
C LEU A 150 0.71 4.63 19.55
#